data_AF-A0A2Z4SVF9-F1
#
_entry.id   AF-A0A2Z4SVF9-F1
#
_cell.length_a   1.000
_cell.length_b   1.000
_cell.length_c   1.000
_cell.angle_alpha   90.00
_cell.angle_beta   90.00
_cell.angle_gamma   90.00
#
_symmetry.space_group_name_H-M   'P 1'
#
loop_
_entity.id
_entity.type
_entity.pdbx_description
1 polymer ?
#
loop_
_entity_poly.entity_id
_entity_poly.type
_entity_poly.pdbx_seq_one_letter_code
_entity_poly.pdbx_strand_id
1 'polypeptide(L)'
;NRDCSALASNGELKIAENGLNRYKTEYIDAIAAILADSKYSALRIVLIIEIDSLPNLITNTNVQLCQEAASSGAYVQGVQYALSKFHALTNVYNYIDAAH
;
A
#
# COMPACT_ATOMS: atom_id res chain seq x y z
N ASN A 1 8.56 -3.36 -3.21
CA ASN A 1 8.47 -4.49 -4.16
C ASN A 1 7.02 -4.66 -4.59
N ARG A 2 6.40 -3.70 -5.29
CA ARG A 2 5.01 -3.86 -5.78
C ARG A 2 4.94 -5.05 -6.75
N ASP A 3 3.78 -5.70 -6.88
CA ASP A 3 3.56 -6.77 -7.87
C ASP A 3 4.63 -7.88 -7.75
N CYS A 4 4.90 -8.38 -6.54
CA CYS A 4 6.12 -9.16 -6.27
C CYS A 4 6.19 -10.49 -7.04
N SER A 5 5.07 -11.00 -7.53
CA SER A 5 4.97 -12.22 -8.32
C SER A 5 5.14 -11.97 -9.83
N ALA A 6 5.12 -10.71 -10.27
CA ALA A 6 5.33 -10.36 -11.66
C ALA A 6 6.77 -10.66 -12.10
N LEU A 7 6.94 -11.08 -13.36
CA LEU A 7 8.25 -11.30 -13.97
C LEU A 7 9.09 -10.01 -13.99
N ALA A 8 8.43 -8.86 -14.17
CA ALA A 8 9.02 -7.54 -14.06
C ALA A 8 7.98 -6.58 -13.49
N SER A 9 8.22 -6.12 -12.27
CA SER A 9 7.40 -5.09 -11.64
C SER A 9 7.89 -3.69 -12.04
N ASN A 10 6.94 -2.80 -12.33
CA ASN A 10 7.19 -1.37 -12.54
C ASN A 10 7.08 -0.55 -11.22
N GLY A 11 7.03 -1.22 -10.06
CA GLY A 11 7.02 -0.56 -8.77
C GLY A 11 8.33 0.15 -8.49
N GLU A 12 8.27 1.48 -8.29
CA GLU A 12 9.46 2.30 -8.06
C GLU A 12 10.13 2.07 -6.69
N LEU A 13 9.35 1.62 -5.69
CA LEU A 13 9.82 1.45 -4.32
C LEU A 13 10.24 0.01 -4.05
N LYS A 14 11.50 -0.17 -3.66
CA LYS A 14 12.09 -1.47 -3.32
C LYS A 14 12.39 -1.58 -1.83
N ILE A 15 12.13 -2.75 -1.25
CA ILE A 15 12.32 -3.00 0.19
C ILE A 15 13.78 -2.79 0.57
N ALA A 16 14.71 -3.38 -0.19
CA ALA A 16 16.15 -3.21 -0.02
C ALA A 16 16.65 -1.75 -0.13
N GLU A 17 15.88 -0.84 -0.71
CA GLU A 17 16.25 0.56 -0.96
C GLU A 17 15.40 1.53 -0.09
N ASN A 18 15.17 1.16 1.17
CA ASN A 18 14.37 1.94 2.13
C ASN A 18 12.90 2.18 1.68
N GLY A 19 12.38 1.33 0.79
CA GLY A 19 11.11 1.56 0.10
C GLY A 19 9.90 1.68 1.03
N LEU A 20 9.88 0.96 2.16
CA LEU A 20 8.77 1.07 3.12
C LEU A 20 8.71 2.46 3.77
N ASN A 21 9.85 3.01 4.17
CA ASN A 21 9.87 4.36 4.76
C ASN A 21 9.42 5.39 3.72
N ARG A 22 9.98 5.31 2.51
CA ARG A 22 9.60 6.20 1.40
C ARG A 22 8.12 6.09 1.05
N TYR A 23 7.56 4.88 1.02
CA TYR A 23 6.12 4.65 0.85
C TYR A 23 5.29 5.40 1.90
N LYS A 24 5.71 5.35 3.17
CA LYS A 24 5.01 6.06 4.24
C LYS A 24 5.09 7.58 4.08
N THR A 25 6.30 8.12 3.93
CA THR A 25 6.57 9.56 4.05
C THR A 25 6.43 10.34 2.74
N GLU A 26 6.76 9.73 1.61
CA GLU A 26 6.74 10.38 0.30
C GLU A 26 5.42 10.13 -0.46
N TYR A 27 4.73 9.01 -0.17
CA TYR A 27 3.52 8.62 -0.89
C TYR A 27 2.26 8.73 -0.01
N ILE A 28 2.13 7.91 1.04
CA ILE A 28 0.91 7.87 1.87
C ILE A 28 0.66 9.18 2.59
N ASP A 29 1.67 9.76 3.23
CA ASP A 29 1.52 11.02 3.97
C ASP A 29 1.16 12.19 3.04
N ALA A 30 1.75 12.24 1.85
CA ALA A 30 1.44 13.25 0.84
C ALA A 30 -0.02 13.14 0.36
N ILE A 31 -0.49 11.92 0.08
CA ILE A 31 -1.90 11.68 -0.30
C ILE A 31 -2.82 12.06 0.86
N ALA A 32 -2.55 11.60 2.08
CA ALA A 32 -3.39 11.89 3.24
C ALA A 32 -3.52 13.40 3.50
N ALA A 33 -2.43 14.16 3.32
CA ALA A 33 -2.45 15.61 3.44
C ALA A 33 -3.37 16.28 2.41
N ILE A 34 -3.37 15.80 1.15
CA ILE A 34 -4.28 16.30 0.11
C ILE A 34 -5.73 15.96 0.47
N LEU A 35 -6.01 14.71 0.84
CA LEU A 35 -7.38 14.27 1.14
C LEU A 35 -7.96 14.94 2.39
N ALA A 36 -7.11 15.41 3.30
CA ALA A 36 -7.51 16.13 4.51
C ALA A 36 -7.88 17.60 4.27
N ASP A 37 -7.60 18.16 3.09
CA ASP A 37 -7.96 19.55 2.79
C ASP A 37 -9.48 19.74 2.87
N SER A 38 -9.90 20.72 3.68
CA SER A 38 -11.30 21.12 3.86
C SER A 38 -12.06 21.36 2.55
N LYS A 39 -11.36 21.76 1.47
CA LYS A 39 -11.90 21.90 0.12
C LYS A 39 -12.56 20.61 -0.40
N TYR A 40 -12.09 19.45 0.05
CA TYR A 40 -12.60 18.14 -0.38
C TYR A 40 -13.57 17.51 0.62
N SER A 41 -13.91 18.18 1.72
CA SER A 41 -14.77 17.63 2.79
C SER A 41 -16.16 17.18 2.32
N ALA A 42 -16.69 17.80 1.26
CA ALA A 42 -17.99 17.42 0.67
C ALA A 42 -17.93 16.17 -0.22
N LEU A 43 -16.73 15.71 -0.60
CA LEU A 43 -16.55 14.50 -1.39
C LEU A 43 -16.60 13.25 -0.52
N ARG A 44 -17.10 12.16 -1.09
CA ARG A 44 -16.85 10.80 -0.57
C ARG A 44 -15.72 10.20 -1.39
N ILE A 45 -14.61 9.91 -0.75
CA ILE A 45 -13.40 9.43 -1.40
C ILE A 45 -13.29 7.93 -1.16
N VAL A 46 -13.26 7.14 -2.24
CA VAL A 46 -13.11 5.69 -2.16
C VAL A 46 -11.69 5.34 -2.59
N LEU A 47 -10.98 4.63 -1.72
CA LEU A 47 -9.62 4.16 -1.97
C LEU A 47 -9.61 2.64 -2.09
N ILE A 48 -9.11 2.14 -3.22
CA ILE A 48 -8.74 0.73 -3.35
C ILE A 48 -7.30 0.59 -2.86
N ILE A 49 -7.11 -0.24 -1.84
CA ILE A 49 -5.83 -0.32 -1.11
C ILE A 49 -5.00 -1.47 -1.65
N GLU A 50 -3.87 -1.09 -2.26
CA GLU A 50 -2.74 -1.96 -2.63
C GLU A 50 -3.14 -3.22 -3.40
N ILE A 51 -3.53 -3.05 -4.66
CA ILE A 51 -3.78 -4.18 -5.58
C ILE A 51 -2.54 -5.08 -5.72
N ASP A 52 -2.78 -6.38 -5.91
CA ASP A 52 -1.73 -7.40 -6.12
C ASP A 52 -0.64 -7.40 -5.03
N SER A 53 -1.07 -7.20 -3.76
CA SER A 53 -0.18 -7.15 -2.60
C SER A 53 -0.36 -8.36 -1.68
N LEU A 54 -1.23 -8.27 -0.68
CA LEU A 54 -1.40 -9.25 0.40
C LEU A 54 -1.65 -10.70 -0.07
N PRO A 55 -2.44 -10.96 -1.13
CA PRO A 55 -2.65 -12.33 -1.62
C PRO A 55 -1.34 -13.04 -2.00
N ASN A 56 -0.35 -12.31 -2.53
CA ASN A 56 0.95 -12.88 -2.88
C ASN A 56 1.73 -13.43 -1.67
N LEU A 57 1.46 -12.91 -0.47
CA LEU A 57 2.07 -13.41 0.77
C LEU A 57 1.56 -14.81 1.15
N ILE A 58 0.46 -15.25 0.56
CA ILE A 58 -0.14 -16.57 0.79
C ILE A 58 0.21 -17.52 -0.36
N THR A 59 0.12 -17.06 -1.60
CA THR A 59 0.16 -17.95 -2.77
C THR A 59 1.51 -18.00 -3.48
N ASN A 60 2.35 -16.96 -3.34
CA ASN A 60 3.51 -16.75 -4.21
C ASN A 60 4.85 -16.59 -3.46
N THR A 61 4.94 -17.07 -2.21
CA THR A 61 6.18 -16.97 -1.41
C THR A 61 7.34 -17.83 -1.91
N ASN A 62 7.11 -18.64 -2.95
CA ASN A 62 8.16 -19.30 -3.73
C ASN A 62 8.92 -18.32 -4.65
N VAL A 63 8.36 -17.14 -4.94
CA VAL A 63 9.03 -16.06 -5.67
C VAL A 63 9.84 -15.23 -4.70
N GLN A 64 11.14 -15.02 -4.98
CA GLN A 64 12.07 -14.37 -4.05
C GLN A 64 11.61 -12.98 -3.58
N LEU A 65 11.07 -12.15 -4.49
CA LEU A 65 10.57 -10.81 -4.12
C LEU A 65 9.35 -10.87 -3.19
N CYS A 66 8.48 -11.87 -3.36
CA CYS A 66 7.35 -12.09 -2.45
C CYS A 66 7.79 -12.67 -1.11
N GLN A 67 8.80 -13.55 -1.12
CA GLN A 67 9.43 -14.04 0.10
C GLN A 67 10.07 -12.89 0.89
N GLU A 68 10.76 -11.96 0.23
CA GLU A 68 11.30 -10.74 0.86
C GLU A 68 10.17 -9.87 1.43
N ALA A 69 9.08 -9.67 0.68
CA ALA A 69 7.92 -8.91 1.14
C ALA A 69 7.25 -9.55 2.38
N ALA A 70 7.14 -10.88 2.41
CA ALA A 70 6.59 -11.63 3.53
C ALA A 70 7.50 -11.56 4.77
N SER A 71 8.78 -11.90 4.61
CA SER A 71 9.75 -11.99 5.71
C SER A 71 10.11 -10.63 6.33
N SER A 72 10.18 -9.57 5.52
CA SER A 72 10.36 -8.20 6.03
C SER A 72 9.10 -7.62 6.67
N GLY A 73 7.92 -8.18 6.39
CA GLY A 73 6.63 -7.64 6.81
C GLY A 73 6.23 -6.34 6.09
N ALA A 74 6.95 -5.94 5.03
CA ALA A 74 6.78 -4.65 4.39
C ALA A 74 5.36 -4.41 3.84
N TYR A 75 4.74 -5.43 3.25
CA TYR A 75 3.37 -5.32 2.74
C TYR A 75 2.36 -5.09 3.87
N VAL A 76 2.43 -5.91 4.93
CA VAL A 76 1.52 -5.80 6.08
C VAL A 76 1.67 -4.44 6.76
N GLN A 77 2.91 -4.00 7.00
CA GLN A 77 3.18 -2.71 7.64
C GLN A 77 2.81 -1.51 6.75
N GLY A 78 2.97 -1.64 5.43
CA GLY A 78 2.56 -0.62 4.46
C GLY A 78 1.04 -0.45 4.44
N VAL A 79 0.31 -1.55 4.25
CA VAL A 79 -1.17 -1.55 4.25
C VAL A 79 -1.71 -1.05 5.59
N GLN A 80 -1.16 -1.50 6.72
CA GLN A 80 -1.57 -1.02 8.03
C GLN A 80 -1.36 0.49 8.18
N TYR A 81 -0.24 1.03 7.69
CA TYR A 81 0.03 2.46 7.76
C TYR A 81 -0.94 3.26 6.89
N ALA A 82 -1.18 2.83 5.65
CA ALA A 82 -2.15 3.44 4.74
C ALA A 82 -3.55 3.49 5.37
N LEU A 83 -4.03 2.36 5.88
CA LEU A 83 -5.33 2.29 6.56
C LEU A 83 -5.38 3.20 7.79
N SER A 84 -4.33 3.20 8.62
CA SER A 84 -4.27 4.04 9.83
C SER A 84 -4.36 5.53 9.50
N LYS A 85 -3.71 5.97 8.40
CA LYS A 85 -3.74 7.36 7.95
C LYS A 85 -5.08 7.73 7.32
N PHE A 86 -5.58 6.90 6.41
CA PHE A 86 -6.78 7.22 5.64
C PHE A 86 -8.06 7.07 6.44
N HIS A 87 -8.18 6.08 7.35
CA HIS A 87 -9.40 5.93 8.14
C HIS A 87 -9.64 7.10 9.11
N ALA A 88 -8.60 7.85 9.47
CA ALA A 88 -8.74 9.03 10.32
C ALA A 88 -9.53 10.16 9.62
N LEU A 89 -9.68 10.11 8.30
CA LEU A 89 -10.43 11.07 7.51
C LEU A 89 -11.88 10.59 7.35
N THR A 90 -12.83 11.31 7.95
CA THR A 90 -14.23 10.87 8.07
C THR A 90 -14.99 10.68 6.75
N ASN A 91 -14.50 11.25 5.65
CA ASN A 91 -15.09 11.16 4.32
C ASN A 91 -14.32 10.21 3.38
N VAL A 92 -13.38 9.42 3.90
CA VAL A 92 -12.60 8.42 3.17
C VAL A 92 -13.06 7.01 3.50
N TYR A 93 -13.23 6.18 2.47
CA TYR A 93 -13.71 4.80 2.56
C TYR A 93 -12.68 3.87 1.91
N ASN A 94 -12.12 2.96 2.71
CA ASN A 94 -11.05 2.07 2.27
C ASN A 94 -11.60 0.69 1.90
N TYR A 95 -11.23 0.18 0.72
CA TYR A 95 -11.52 -1.18 0.27
C TYR A 95 -10.20 -1.89 0.01
N ILE A 96 -9.93 -2.94 0.77
CA ILE A 96 -8.69 -3.71 0.63
C ILE A 96 -8.82 -4.65 -0.57
N ASP A 97 -7.84 -4.63 -1.46
CA ASP A 97 -7.79 -5.60 -2.56
C ASP A 97 -7.60 -7.02 -2.02
N ALA A 98 -8.31 -7.96 -2.64
CA ALA A 98 -8.31 -9.37 -2.23
C ALA A 98 -8.23 -10.33 -3.43
N ALA A 99 -7.46 -9.95 -4.46
CA ALA A 99 -7.25 -10.71 -5.71
C ALA A 99 -8.53 -10.94 -6.55
N HIS A 100 -8.42 -11.82 -7.56
CA HIS A 100 -9.50 -12.39 -8.36
C HIS A 100 -9.14 -13.77 -8.92
#